data_AF-A0A936JUB1-F1
#
_entry.id   AF-A0A936JUB1-F1
#
_cell.length_a   1.000
_cell.length_b   1.000
_cell.length_c   1.000
_cell.angle_alpha   90.00
_cell.angle_beta   90.00
_cell.angle_gamma   90.00
#
_symmetry.space_group_name_H-M   'P 1'
#
loop_
_entity.id
_entity.type
_entity.pdbx_description
1 polymer ?
#
loop_
_entity_poly.entity_id
_entity_poly.type
_entity_poly.pdbx_seq_one_letter_code
_entity_poly.pdbx_strand_id
1 'polypeptide(L)'
;MSLALSLAVFAIIVRASDGPTAPLDGLIDAGAASIACVAAAPTTLAAATDRRTADREGGIEALSAMRGLHVAHLDLVRTYAAMMHIARTTALPLVTLAIAIAALASSAGMALRRVGIALGLLAFSLIVGVVLGAAASLSARVGGRRGKLVVSAIVLLPWIVGELFGRSIYSIPGALSAALSLILDIGSLGASA
;
A
#
# COMPACT_ATOMS: atom_id res chain seq x y z
N MET A 1 -9.57 2.21 8.88
CA MET A 1 -10.05 1.02 9.64
C MET A 1 -11.40 0.48 9.14
N SER A 2 -12.32 1.29 8.62
CA SER A 2 -13.64 0.81 8.19
C SER A 2 -13.62 -0.21 7.02
N LEU A 3 -12.75 -0.03 6.01
CA LEU A 3 -12.74 -0.89 4.80
C LEU A 3 -12.18 -2.30 5.01
N ALA A 4 -11.08 -2.46 5.74
CA ALA A 4 -10.53 -3.79 6.03
C ALA A 4 -11.52 -4.63 6.86
N LEU A 5 -12.24 -3.96 7.77
CA LEU A 5 -13.24 -4.58 8.62
C LEU A 5 -14.50 -4.95 7.83
N SER A 6 -14.96 -4.09 6.90
CA SER A 6 -16.07 -4.43 6.01
C SER A 6 -15.72 -5.57 5.04
N LEU A 7 -14.50 -5.62 4.50
CA LEU A 7 -14.02 -6.74 3.68
C LEU A 7 -13.90 -8.03 4.49
N ALA A 8 -13.42 -7.96 5.73
CA ALA A 8 -13.37 -9.12 6.62
C ALA A 8 -14.77 -9.63 6.96
N VAL A 9 -15.73 -8.74 7.26
CA VAL A 9 -17.14 -9.09 7.50
C VAL A 9 -17.76 -9.71 6.26
N PHE A 10 -17.50 -9.14 5.07
CA PHE A 10 -18.00 -9.70 3.81
C PHE A 10 -17.43 -11.11 3.55
N ALA A 11 -16.13 -11.32 3.79
CA ALA A 11 -15.51 -12.63 3.68
C ALA A 11 -16.13 -13.64 4.66
N ILE A 12 -16.48 -13.22 5.89
CA ILE A 12 -17.19 -14.06 6.87
C ILE A 12 -18.60 -14.41 6.36
N ILE A 13 -19.34 -13.46 5.79
CA ILE A 13 -20.70 -13.66 5.26
C ILE A 13 -20.67 -14.65 4.09
N VAL A 14 -19.78 -14.44 3.11
CA VAL A 14 -19.61 -15.36 1.97
C VAL A 14 -19.20 -16.75 2.44
N ARG A 15 -18.35 -16.84 3.45
CA ARG A 15 -17.95 -18.12 4.04
C ARG A 15 -19.12 -18.82 4.73
N ALA A 16 -19.99 -18.07 5.39
CA ALA A 16 -21.18 -18.58 6.05
C ALA A 16 -22.26 -19.03 5.05
N SER A 17 -22.36 -18.39 3.87
CA SER A 17 -23.34 -18.76 2.84
C SER A 17 -22.88 -19.93 1.96
N ASP A 18 -21.62 -19.91 1.52
CA ASP A 18 -21.14 -20.79 0.44
C ASP A 18 -20.27 -21.96 0.96
N GLY A 19 -20.03 -21.99 2.27
CA GLY A 19 -19.33 -23.08 2.95
C GLY A 19 -17.80 -23.08 2.78
N PRO A 20 -17.13 -24.15 3.23
CA PRO A 20 -15.68 -24.17 3.42
C PRO A 20 -14.82 -24.17 2.14
N THR A 21 -15.44 -24.18 0.96
CA THR A 21 -14.76 -24.21 -0.34
C THR A 21 -15.03 -22.97 -1.20
N ALA A 22 -15.67 -21.93 -0.65
CA ALA A 22 -15.95 -20.69 -1.38
C ALA A 22 -14.66 -20.07 -1.98
N PRO A 23 -14.64 -19.75 -3.30
CA PRO A 23 -13.48 -19.15 -3.95
C PRO A 23 -13.31 -17.70 -3.50
N LEU A 24 -12.32 -17.45 -2.64
CA LEU A 24 -12.03 -16.13 -2.08
C LEU A 24 -10.96 -15.36 -2.85
N ASP A 25 -10.33 -15.97 -3.85
CA ASP A 25 -9.15 -15.41 -4.53
C ASP A 25 -9.46 -14.06 -5.20
N GLY A 26 -10.58 -13.94 -5.92
CA GLY A 26 -11.00 -12.67 -6.52
C GLY A 26 -11.37 -11.57 -5.51
N LEU A 27 -11.78 -11.95 -4.29
CA LEU A 27 -12.06 -11.00 -3.21
C LEU A 27 -10.77 -10.45 -2.60
N ILE A 28 -9.73 -11.28 -2.52
CA ILE A 28 -8.42 -10.88 -2.00
C ILE A 28 -7.77 -9.88 -2.97
N ASP A 29 -7.83 -10.13 -4.28
CA ASP A 29 -7.29 -9.21 -5.29
C ASP A 29 -8.01 -7.86 -5.30
N ALA A 30 -9.35 -7.87 -5.38
CA ALA A 30 -10.15 -6.65 -5.35
C ALA A 30 -10.04 -5.91 -4.00
N GLY A 31 -9.96 -6.66 -2.90
CA GLY A 31 -9.76 -6.14 -1.55
C GLY A 31 -8.39 -5.48 -1.39
N ALA A 32 -7.32 -6.13 -1.86
CA ALA A 32 -5.96 -5.60 -1.79
C ALA A 32 -5.81 -4.33 -2.64
N ALA A 33 -6.36 -4.31 -3.85
CA ALA A 33 -6.35 -3.14 -4.72
C ALA A 33 -7.11 -1.96 -4.11
N SER A 34 -8.33 -2.20 -3.61
CA SER A 34 -9.16 -1.16 -2.98
C SER A 34 -8.57 -0.64 -1.66
N ILE A 35 -8.01 -1.51 -0.82
CA ILE A 35 -7.29 -1.11 0.41
C ILE A 35 -6.06 -0.27 0.06
N ALA A 36 -5.27 -0.70 -0.93
CA ALA A 36 -4.13 0.07 -1.39
C ALA A 36 -4.58 1.45 -1.91
N CYS A 37 -5.70 1.53 -2.64
CA CYS A 37 -6.25 2.79 -3.12
C CYS A 37 -6.65 3.73 -1.99
N VAL A 38 -7.53 3.27 -1.11
CA VAL A 38 -8.09 4.15 -0.08
C VAL A 38 -7.06 4.49 1.00
N ALA A 39 -6.11 3.61 1.29
CA ALA A 39 -5.06 3.89 2.28
C ALA A 39 -3.90 4.70 1.69
N ALA A 40 -3.41 4.34 0.50
CA ALA A 40 -2.20 4.93 -0.05
C ALA A 40 -2.45 6.30 -0.69
N ALA A 41 -3.60 6.54 -1.33
CA ALA A 41 -3.87 7.82 -1.98
C ALA A 41 -3.83 9.03 -1.01
N PRO A 42 -4.59 9.05 0.10
CA PRO A 42 -4.56 10.20 1.02
C PRO A 42 -3.23 10.32 1.75
N THR A 43 -2.57 9.21 2.08
CA THR A 43 -1.27 9.24 2.77
C THR A 43 -0.15 9.74 1.85
N THR A 44 -0.18 9.37 0.57
CA THR A 44 0.73 9.89 -0.45
C THR A 44 0.49 11.38 -0.69
N LEU A 45 -0.78 11.82 -0.74
CA LEU A 45 -1.15 13.23 -0.92
C LEU A 45 -0.76 14.08 0.29
N ALA A 46 -0.89 13.52 1.51
CA ALA A 46 -0.42 14.13 2.73
C ALA A 46 1.12 14.22 2.75
N ALA A 47 1.82 13.16 2.33
CA ALA A 47 3.28 13.15 2.22
C ALA A 47 3.82 14.14 1.17
N ALA A 48 3.04 14.42 0.12
CA ALA A 48 3.34 15.41 -0.90
C ALA A 48 3.06 16.86 -0.47
N THR A 49 2.47 17.07 0.70
CA THR A 49 2.28 18.42 1.26
C THR A 49 3.63 18.98 1.70
N ASP A 50 3.79 20.30 1.62
CA ASP A 50 5.02 21.01 1.94
C ASP A 50 5.38 20.94 3.43
N ARG A 51 5.89 19.77 3.84
CA ARG A 51 6.39 19.48 5.19
C ARG A 51 7.59 20.34 5.54
N ARG A 52 8.33 20.81 4.55
CA ARG A 52 9.50 21.68 4.75
C ARG A 52 9.10 23.02 5.34
N THR A 53 8.05 23.63 4.79
CA THR A 53 7.53 24.89 5.31
C THR A 53 6.97 24.73 6.72
N ALA A 54 6.21 23.66 6.98
CA ALA A 54 5.71 23.35 8.33
C ALA A 54 6.84 23.09 9.35
N ASP A 55 7.90 22.37 8.96
CA ASP A 55 9.06 22.08 9.81
C ASP A 55 9.88 23.36 10.11
N ARG A 56 9.94 24.30 9.17
CA ARG A 56 10.56 25.62 9.39
C ARG A 56 9.75 26.47 10.35
N GLU A 57 8.44 26.54 10.15
CA GLU A 57 7.53 27.24 11.06
C GLU A 57 7.58 26.63 12.47
N GLY A 58 7.74 25.31 12.57
CA GLY A 58 7.95 24.60 13.83
C GLY A 58 9.37 24.67 14.41
N GLY A 59 10.32 25.36 13.76
CA GLY A 59 11.69 25.52 14.24
C GLY A 59 12.55 24.24 14.23
N ILE A 60 12.10 23.17 13.57
CA ILE A 60 12.79 21.87 13.54
C ILE A 60 14.13 21.98 12.77
N GLU A 61 14.17 22.78 11.72
CA GLU A 61 15.41 23.05 10.96
C GLU A 61 16.45 23.80 11.81
N ALA A 62 16.01 24.72 12.69
CA ALA A 62 16.92 25.42 13.60
C ALA A 62 17.46 24.47 14.69
N LEU A 63 16.59 23.65 15.29
CA LEU A 63 16.98 22.68 16.33
C LEU A 63 17.96 21.62 15.81
N SER A 64 17.77 21.17 14.56
CA SER A 64 18.66 20.20 13.93
C SER A 64 20.02 20.81 13.55
N ALA A 65 20.04 22.07 13.06
CA ALA A 65 21.28 22.80 12.82
C ALA A 65 22.10 23.00 14.10
N MET A 66 21.45 23.30 15.24
CA MET A 66 22.13 23.40 16.54
C MET A 66 22.78 22.09 16.99
N ARG A 67 22.31 20.94 16.49
CA ARG A 67 22.90 19.61 16.76
C ARG A 67 23.95 19.20 15.73
N GLY A 68 24.33 20.10 14.81
CA GLY A 68 25.31 19.84 13.76
C GLY A 68 24.80 18.90 12.65
N LEU A 69 23.48 18.68 12.56
CA LEU A 69 22.91 17.85 11.49
C LEU A 69 22.85 18.65 10.19
N HIS A 70 23.38 18.05 9.12
CA HIS A 70 23.35 18.65 7.79
C HIS A 70 21.97 18.49 7.13
N VAL A 71 21.52 19.52 6.41
CA VAL A 71 20.18 19.57 5.78
C VAL A 71 19.91 18.39 4.85
N ALA A 72 20.94 17.87 4.16
CA ALA A 72 20.79 16.72 3.28
C ALA A 72 20.36 15.43 4.02
N HIS A 73 20.79 15.24 5.27
CA HIS A 73 20.40 14.07 6.06
C HIS A 73 18.92 14.14 6.46
N LEU A 74 18.40 15.33 6.77
CA LEU A 74 16.99 15.53 7.10
C LEU A 74 16.08 15.17 5.92
N ASP A 75 16.48 15.50 4.70
CA ASP A 75 15.71 15.16 3.50
C ASP A 75 15.62 13.64 3.27
N LEU A 76 16.71 12.91 3.51
CA LEU A 76 16.72 11.45 3.42
C LEU A 76 15.82 10.82 4.48
N VAL A 77 15.91 11.30 5.74
CA VAL A 77 15.08 10.82 6.84
C VAL A 77 13.60 11.09 6.56
N ARG A 78 13.25 12.26 6.04
CA ARG A 78 11.86 12.61 5.65
C ARG A 78 11.33 11.68 4.55
N THR A 79 12.16 11.39 3.55
CA THR A 79 11.80 10.50 2.44
C THR A 79 11.57 9.08 2.96
N TYR A 80 12.49 8.57 3.78
CA TYR A 80 12.37 7.26 4.41
C TYR A 80 11.17 7.17 5.35
N ALA A 81 10.90 8.20 6.15
CA ALA A 81 9.74 8.27 7.03
C ALA A 81 8.43 8.25 6.24
N ALA A 82 8.36 8.94 5.10
CA ALA A 82 7.20 8.89 4.21
C ALA A 82 6.98 7.48 3.62
N MET A 83 8.04 6.84 3.11
CA MET A 83 7.98 5.46 2.60
C MET A 83 7.49 4.49 3.68
N MET A 84 8.07 4.56 4.88
CA MET A 84 7.70 3.70 6.02
C MET A 84 6.28 3.96 6.50
N HIS A 85 5.84 5.22 6.51
CA HIS A 85 4.48 5.56 6.89
C HIS A 85 3.47 4.97 5.90
N ILE A 86 3.67 5.17 4.59
CA ILE A 86 2.80 4.63 3.54
C ILE A 86 2.79 3.10 3.59
N ALA A 87 3.96 2.47 3.70
CA ALA A 87 4.10 1.02 3.85
C ALA A 87 3.34 0.50 5.07
N ARG A 88 3.48 1.12 6.25
CA ARG A 88 2.75 0.70 7.46
C ARG A 88 1.24 0.90 7.34
N THR A 89 0.80 2.01 6.77
CA THR A 89 -0.63 2.30 6.60
C THR A 89 -1.33 1.35 5.63
N THR A 90 -0.58 0.77 4.68
CA THR A 90 -1.09 -0.24 3.74
C THR A 90 -0.90 -1.67 4.27
N ALA A 91 0.23 -1.95 4.92
CA ALA A 91 0.51 -3.25 5.52
C ALA A 91 -0.47 -3.61 6.64
N LEU A 92 -0.79 -2.68 7.55
CA LEU A 92 -1.71 -2.95 8.66
C LEU A 92 -3.06 -3.52 8.21
N PRO A 93 -3.83 -2.86 7.32
CA PRO A 93 -5.12 -3.40 6.88
C PRO A 93 -4.97 -4.73 6.12
N LEU A 94 -3.92 -4.90 5.31
CA LEU A 94 -3.67 -6.15 4.59
C LEU A 94 -3.35 -7.30 5.54
N VAL A 95 -2.51 -7.06 6.55
CA VAL A 95 -2.18 -8.06 7.58
C VAL A 95 -3.43 -8.40 8.40
N THR A 96 -4.25 -7.41 8.77
CA THR A 96 -5.51 -7.70 9.48
C THR A 96 -6.46 -8.56 8.65
N LEU A 97 -6.56 -8.29 7.34
CA LEU A 97 -7.36 -9.10 6.43
C LEU A 97 -6.79 -10.51 6.31
N ALA A 98 -5.46 -10.64 6.15
CA ALA A 98 -4.79 -11.93 6.04
C ALA A 98 -4.95 -12.78 7.32
N ILE A 99 -4.85 -12.17 8.50
CA ILE A 99 -5.09 -12.84 9.80
C ILE A 99 -6.55 -13.24 9.94
N ALA A 100 -7.50 -12.36 9.59
CA ALA A 100 -8.92 -12.68 9.64
C ALA A 100 -9.25 -13.88 8.74
N ILE A 101 -8.71 -13.88 7.52
CA ILE A 101 -8.83 -15.01 6.60
C ILE A 101 -8.12 -16.23 7.19
N ALA A 102 -6.89 -16.15 7.70
CA ALA A 102 -6.18 -17.28 8.32
C ALA A 102 -6.97 -17.92 9.48
N ALA A 103 -7.60 -17.11 10.33
CA ALA A 103 -8.41 -17.59 11.45
C ALA A 103 -9.66 -18.38 11.02
N LEU A 104 -10.16 -18.14 9.81
CA LEU A 104 -11.28 -18.88 9.21
C LEU A 104 -10.86 -20.20 8.54
N ALA A 105 -9.60 -20.64 8.68
CA ALA A 105 -9.11 -21.87 8.06
C ALA A 105 -9.46 -23.09 8.92
N SER A 106 -10.08 -24.11 8.32
CA SER A 106 -10.44 -25.36 9.01
C SER A 106 -9.35 -26.44 8.95
N SER A 107 -8.21 -26.18 8.30
CA SER A 107 -7.12 -27.13 8.09
C SER A 107 -5.75 -26.44 8.15
N ALA A 108 -4.76 -27.15 8.71
CA ALA A 108 -3.37 -26.68 8.79
C ALA A 108 -2.75 -26.39 7.42
N GLY A 109 -3.10 -27.17 6.39
CA GLY A 109 -2.64 -26.93 5.01
C GLY A 109 -3.20 -25.63 4.43
N MET A 110 -4.47 -25.31 4.72
CA MET A 110 -5.06 -24.03 4.32
C MET A 110 -4.47 -22.84 5.10
N ALA A 111 -4.12 -23.05 6.37
CA ALA A 111 -3.44 -22.03 7.17
C ALA A 111 -2.06 -21.67 6.60
N LEU A 112 -1.24 -22.67 6.25
CA LEU A 112 0.06 -22.48 5.59
C LEU A 112 -0.06 -21.72 4.27
N ARG A 113 -1.04 -22.08 3.42
CA ARG A 113 -1.31 -21.36 2.17
C ARG A 113 -1.67 -19.89 2.40
N ARG A 114 -2.45 -19.61 3.44
CA ARG A 114 -2.84 -18.24 3.84
C ARG A 114 -1.66 -17.43 4.40
N VAL A 115 -0.71 -18.08 5.08
CA VAL A 115 0.55 -17.44 5.50
C VAL A 115 1.39 -17.04 4.28
N GLY A 116 1.48 -17.88 3.25
CA GLY A 116 2.16 -17.54 2.00
C GLY A 116 1.55 -16.29 1.32
N ILE A 117 0.22 -16.22 1.26
CA ILE A 117 -0.50 -15.04 0.76
C ILE A 117 -0.22 -13.80 1.62
N ALA A 118 -0.20 -13.94 2.95
CA ALA A 118 0.11 -12.84 3.86
C ALA A 118 1.53 -12.27 3.65
N LEU A 119 2.51 -13.15 3.42
CA LEU A 119 3.89 -12.78 3.07
C LEU A 119 3.93 -12.02 1.74
N GLY A 120 3.16 -12.48 0.76
CA GLY A 120 3.03 -11.81 -0.53
C GLY A 120 2.44 -10.40 -0.40
N LEU A 121 1.37 -10.24 0.40
CA LEU A 121 0.76 -8.95 0.68
C LEU A 121 1.70 -8.01 1.44
N LEU A 122 2.54 -8.53 2.34
CA LEU A 122 3.58 -7.75 3.02
C LEU A 122 4.62 -7.24 2.02
N ALA A 123 5.15 -8.11 1.16
CA ALA A 123 6.10 -7.71 0.12
C ALA A 123 5.50 -6.66 -0.81
N PHE A 124 4.24 -6.84 -1.22
CA PHE A 124 3.49 -5.87 -2.01
C PHE A 124 3.40 -4.51 -1.31
N SER A 125 3.02 -4.47 -0.01
CA SER A 125 2.91 -3.22 0.75
C SER A 125 4.24 -2.45 0.83
N LEU A 126 5.37 -3.16 0.91
CA LEU A 126 6.70 -2.57 0.89
C LEU A 126 6.99 -1.93 -0.47
N ILE A 127 6.73 -2.65 -1.56
CA ILE A 127 6.92 -2.13 -2.93
C ILE A 127 6.07 -0.88 -3.13
N VAL A 128 4.78 -0.93 -2.75
CA VAL A 128 3.86 0.23 -2.81
C VAL A 128 4.41 1.41 -2.01
N GLY A 129 4.86 1.18 -0.78
CA GLY A 129 5.42 2.23 0.08
C GLY A 129 6.69 2.87 -0.50
N VAL A 130 7.59 2.07 -1.09
CA VAL A 130 8.81 2.56 -1.73
C VAL A 130 8.47 3.37 -2.98
N VAL A 131 7.64 2.83 -3.88
CA VAL A 131 7.29 3.48 -5.16
C VAL A 131 6.53 4.78 -4.92
N LEU A 132 5.47 4.75 -4.10
CA LEU A 132 4.66 5.94 -3.82
C LEU A 132 5.41 6.95 -2.94
N GLY A 133 6.22 6.49 -1.97
CA GLY A 133 7.05 7.37 -1.16
C GLY A 133 8.13 8.07 -1.98
N ALA A 134 8.77 7.36 -2.92
CA ALA A 134 9.71 7.95 -3.87
C ALA A 134 9.00 8.97 -4.77
N ALA A 135 7.85 8.63 -5.36
CA ALA A 135 7.08 9.53 -6.21
C ALA A 135 6.63 10.80 -5.48
N ALA A 136 6.15 10.66 -4.23
CA ALA A 136 5.75 11.79 -3.39
C ALA A 136 6.93 12.71 -3.07
N SER A 137 8.09 12.14 -2.72
CA SER A 137 9.29 12.92 -2.41
C SER A 137 9.85 13.65 -3.64
N LEU A 138 9.85 13.00 -4.81
CA LEU A 138 10.26 13.63 -6.07
C LEU A 138 9.32 14.79 -6.44
N SER A 139 8.02 14.58 -6.29
CA SER A 139 7.01 15.59 -6.62
C SER A 139 7.04 16.78 -5.67
N ALA A 140 7.35 16.56 -4.38
CA ALA A 140 7.57 17.64 -3.43
C ALA A 140 8.82 18.48 -3.79
N ARG A 141 9.88 17.83 -4.30
CA ARG A 141 11.10 18.53 -4.78
C ARG A 141 10.84 19.37 -6.03
N VAL A 142 10.12 18.82 -7.02
CA VAL A 142 9.90 19.47 -8.31
C VAL A 142 8.77 20.51 -8.25
N GLY A 143 7.69 20.22 -7.52
CA GLY A 143 6.46 21.01 -7.55
C GLY A 143 6.34 22.10 -6.48
N GLY A 144 7.18 22.09 -5.44
CA GLY A 144 7.07 23.02 -4.30
C GLY A 144 5.62 23.10 -3.78
N ARG A 145 5.04 24.31 -3.76
CA ARG A 145 3.65 24.56 -3.33
C ARG A 145 2.58 23.86 -4.19
N ARG A 146 2.91 23.45 -5.42
CA ARG A 146 2.04 22.69 -6.34
C ARG A 146 2.31 21.17 -6.34
N GLY A 147 3.18 20.65 -5.46
CA GLY A 147 3.54 19.23 -5.41
C GLY A 147 2.34 18.28 -5.35
N LYS A 148 1.25 18.67 -4.69
CA LYS A 148 -0.02 17.91 -4.65
C LYS A 148 -0.63 17.67 -6.03
N LEU A 149 -0.59 18.67 -6.91
CA LEU A 149 -1.14 18.55 -8.27
C LEU A 149 -0.28 17.62 -9.13
N VAL A 150 1.04 17.65 -8.95
CA VAL A 150 1.97 16.78 -9.67
C VAL A 150 1.79 15.32 -9.23
N VAL A 151 1.69 15.05 -7.93
CA VAL A 151 1.39 13.70 -7.43
C VAL A 151 0.02 13.22 -7.90
N SER A 152 -0.99 14.08 -7.85
CA SER A 152 -2.32 13.77 -8.38
C SER A 152 -2.25 13.37 -9.86
N ALA A 153 -1.55 14.16 -10.68
CA ALA A 153 -1.42 13.90 -12.12
C ALA A 153 -0.60 12.64 -12.45
N ILE A 154 0.38 12.27 -11.62
CA ILE A 154 1.25 11.12 -11.89
C ILE A 154 0.71 9.83 -11.25
N VAL A 155 0.04 9.92 -10.11
CA VAL A 155 -0.40 8.76 -9.33
C VAL A 155 -1.89 8.50 -9.53
N LEU A 156 -2.74 9.50 -9.28
CA LEU A 156 -4.20 9.31 -9.38
C LEU A 156 -4.66 9.21 -10.84
N LEU A 157 -4.11 10.04 -11.72
CA LEU A 157 -4.59 10.14 -13.10
C LEU A 157 -4.36 8.84 -13.90
N PRO A 158 -3.16 8.21 -13.88
CA PRO A 158 -2.95 6.93 -14.54
C PRO A 158 -3.70 5.78 -13.86
N TRP A 159 -4.07 5.93 -12.59
CA TRP A 159 -4.85 4.93 -11.87
C TRP A 159 -6.32 4.93 -12.28
N ILE A 160 -6.95 6.11 -12.30
CA ILE A 160 -8.33 6.29 -12.75
C ILE A 160 -8.45 5.89 -14.23
N VAL A 161 -7.47 6.28 -15.05
CA VAL A 161 -7.39 5.89 -16.46
C VAL A 161 -7.16 4.37 -16.58
N GLY A 162 -6.30 3.77 -15.77
CA GLY A 162 -6.07 2.32 -15.79
C GLY A 162 -7.32 1.50 -15.49
N GLU A 163 -8.13 1.91 -14.52
CA GLU A 163 -9.40 1.25 -14.17
C GLU A 163 -10.46 1.46 -15.26
N LEU A 164 -10.59 2.66 -15.82
CA LEU A 164 -11.59 2.94 -16.86
C LEU A 164 -11.34 2.20 -18.18
N PHE A 165 -10.07 2.02 -18.57
CA PHE A 165 -9.73 1.52 -19.90
C PHE A 165 -9.46 0.02 -19.97
N GLY A 166 -9.51 -0.71 -18.85
CA GLY A 166 -9.29 -2.16 -18.81
C GLY A 166 -7.92 -2.62 -19.34
N ARG A 167 -7.02 -1.67 -19.61
CA ARG A 167 -5.66 -1.89 -20.12
C ARG A 167 -4.67 -1.48 -19.04
N SER A 168 -4.73 -2.21 -17.93
CA SER A 168 -3.92 -2.01 -16.73
C SER A 168 -2.40 -2.16 -16.97
N ILE A 169 -2.00 -2.84 -18.05
CA ILE A 169 -0.61 -3.28 -18.30
C ILE A 169 0.41 -2.11 -18.41
N TYR A 170 -0.03 -0.88 -18.70
CA TYR A 170 0.87 0.27 -18.93
C TYR A 170 0.87 1.34 -17.82
N SER A 171 0.22 1.09 -16.68
CA SER A 171 0.18 2.03 -15.55
C SER A 171 0.90 1.46 -14.31
N ILE A 172 1.50 2.33 -13.48
CA ILE A 172 2.15 1.92 -12.22
C ILE A 172 1.23 1.05 -11.34
N PRO A 173 -0.08 1.36 -11.19
CA PRO A 173 -1.01 0.51 -10.45
C PRO A 173 -1.25 -0.85 -11.09
N GLY A 174 -1.21 -0.94 -12.42
CA GLY A 174 -1.33 -2.23 -13.10
C GLY A 174 -0.06 -3.07 -13.07
N ALA A 175 1.12 -2.43 -13.07
CA ALA A 175 2.37 -3.10 -12.75
C ALA A 175 2.36 -3.64 -11.31
N LEU A 176 1.80 -2.89 -10.37
CA LEU A 176 1.58 -3.33 -8.98
C LEU A 176 0.58 -4.50 -8.92
N SER A 177 -0.53 -4.43 -9.65
CA SER A 177 -1.51 -5.51 -9.72
C SER A 177 -0.93 -6.77 -10.37
N ALA A 178 -0.10 -6.63 -11.41
CA ALA A 178 0.61 -7.74 -12.05
C ALA A 178 1.70 -8.34 -11.13
N ALA A 179 2.38 -7.49 -10.34
CA ALA A 179 3.31 -7.97 -9.33
C ALA A 179 2.57 -8.71 -8.20
N LEU A 180 1.40 -8.22 -7.78
CA LEU A 180 0.56 -8.89 -6.80
C LEU A 180 0.13 -10.28 -7.29
N SER A 181 -0.40 -10.39 -8.51
CA SER A 181 -0.82 -11.68 -9.07
C SER A 181 0.34 -12.65 -9.23
N LEU A 182 1.50 -12.17 -9.69
CA LEU A 182 2.71 -13.00 -9.80
C LEU A 182 3.19 -13.51 -8.42
N ILE A 183 3.14 -12.66 -7.39
CA ILE A 183 3.48 -13.03 -6.02
C ILE A 183 2.50 -14.07 -5.47
N LEU A 184 1.21 -13.91 -5.74
CA LEU A 184 0.17 -14.86 -5.33
C LEU A 184 0.30 -16.20 -6.05
N ASP A 185 0.62 -16.19 -7.34
CA ASP A 185 0.87 -17.41 -8.14
C ASP A 185 2.09 -18.18 -7.61
N ILE A 186 3.20 -17.50 -7.32
CA ILE A 186 4.40 -18.12 -6.71
C ILE A 186 4.07 -18.71 -5.34
N GLY A 187 3.31 -17.99 -4.52
CA GLY A 187 2.84 -18.48 -3.22
C GLY A 187 1.93 -19.71 -3.33
N SER A 188 1.19 -19.84 -4.43
CA SER A 188 0.34 -21.00 -4.70
C SER A 188 1.12 -22.23 -5.20
N LEU A 189 2.15 -22.02 -6.04
CA LEU A 189 3.01 -23.07 -6.60
C LEU A 189 3.88 -23.74 -5.53
N GLY A 190 4.47 -22.95 -4.62
CA GLY A 190 5.31 -23.46 -3.54
C GLY A 190 4.56 -24.31 -2.49
N ALA A 191 3.23 -24.32 -2.52
CA ALA A 191 2.39 -25.11 -1.61
C ALA A 191 1.94 -26.46 -2.20
N SER A 192 2.30 -26.75 -3.46
CA SER A 192 1.94 -27.99 -4.17
C SER A 192 3.10 -28.99 -4.32
N ALA A 193 4.30 -28.61 -3.86
CA ALA A 193 5.50 -29.45 -3.76
C ALA A 193 5.68 -29.96 -2.33
#